data_AF-A0A5B7C0M1-F1
#
_entry.id   AF-A0A5B7C0M1-F1
#
_cell.length_a   1.000
_cell.length_b   1.000
_cell.length_c   1.000
_cell.angle_alpha   90.00
_cell.angle_beta   90.00
_cell.angle_gamma   90.00
#
_symmetry.space_group_name_H-M   'P 1'
#
loop_
_entity.id
_entity.type
_entity.pdbx_description
1 polymer ?
#
loop_
_entity_poly.entity_id
_entity_poly.type
_entity_poly.pdbx_seq_one_letter_code
_entity_poly.pdbx_strand_id
1 'polypeptide(L)'
;VMTCEFGKLVGSKLGKVVEVDAGRDSMVWGKSLRIRVKINVLKPLMRGMQLGVENGECCWVSFKYERLPKIFYYCGCLDHVVRDCENKINDEVEGIMRQE
;
A
#
# COMPACT_ATOMS: atom_id res chain seq x y z
N VAL A 1 4.37 -20.83 3.66
CA VAL A 1 5.46 -20.40 2.74
C VAL A 1 4.88 -19.38 1.80
N MET A 2 5.56 -18.26 1.55
CA MET A 2 5.16 -17.27 0.55
C MET A 2 6.08 -17.38 -0.66
N THR A 3 5.55 -17.26 -1.87
CA THR A 3 6.33 -17.40 -3.10
C THR A 3 6.67 -16.05 -3.72
N CYS A 4 7.75 -16.01 -4.50
CA CYS A 4 8.12 -14.83 -5.29
C CYS A 4 6.99 -14.42 -6.24
N GLU A 5 6.31 -15.38 -6.87
CA GLU A 5 5.18 -15.15 -7.77
C GLU A 5 3.99 -14.51 -7.06
N PHE A 6 3.67 -14.95 -5.84
CA PHE A 6 2.64 -14.29 -5.03
C PHE A 6 3.04 -12.84 -4.71
N GLY A 7 4.33 -12.59 -4.42
CA GLY A 7 4.84 -11.23 -4.21
C GLY A 7 4.72 -10.35 -5.44
N LYS A 8 5.03 -10.86 -6.63
CA LYS A 8 4.85 -10.13 -7.89
C LYS A 8 3.37 -9.82 -8.13
N LEU A 9 2.48 -10.78 -7.90
CA LEU A 9 1.04 -10.60 -8.05
C LEU A 9 0.53 -9.47 -7.15
N VAL A 10 0.81 -9.53 -5.84
CA VAL A 10 0.38 -8.51 -4.88
C VAL A 10 1.02 -7.16 -5.18
N GLY A 11 2.34 -7.15 -5.42
CA GLY A 11 3.09 -5.94 -5.73
C GLY A 11 2.60 -5.24 -6.99
N SER A 12 2.14 -5.98 -8.01
CA SER A 12 1.59 -5.41 -9.25
C SER A 12 0.30 -4.62 -9.02
N LYS A 13 -0.47 -4.94 -7.97
CA LYS A 13 -1.67 -4.19 -7.58
C LYS A 13 -1.32 -2.88 -6.88
N LEU A 14 -0.15 -2.80 -6.25
CA LEU A 14 0.36 -1.58 -5.63
C LEU A 14 1.04 -0.64 -6.64
N GLY A 15 1.76 -1.20 -7.61
CA GLY A 15 2.49 -0.44 -8.61
C GLY A 15 3.49 -1.29 -9.39
N LYS A 16 4.54 -0.66 -9.93
CA LYS A 16 5.57 -1.39 -10.68
C LYS A 16 6.52 -2.09 -9.72
N VAL A 17 6.49 -3.43 -9.71
CA VAL A 17 7.41 -4.25 -8.92
C VAL A 17 8.85 -4.05 -9.42
N VAL A 18 9.74 -3.76 -8.47
CA VAL A 18 11.19 -3.64 -8.69
C VAL A 18 11.89 -4.90 -8.25
N GLU A 19 11.52 -5.40 -7.06
CA GLU A 19 12.17 -6.56 -6.45
C GLU A 19 11.22 -7.24 -5.47
N VAL A 20 11.28 -8.56 -5.40
CA VAL A 20 10.68 -9.36 -4.33
C VAL A 20 11.81 -10.03 -3.59
N ASP A 21 11.89 -9.81 -2.28
CA ASP A 21 12.91 -10.41 -1.40
C ASP A 21 12.53 -11.87 -1.14
N ALA A 22 12.73 -12.71 -2.16
CA ALA A 22 12.62 -14.14 -2.06
C ALA A 22 14.02 -14.75 -2.20
N GLY A 23 14.37 -15.67 -1.30
CA GLY A 23 15.68 -16.34 -1.32
C GLY A 23 15.90 -17.12 -2.62
N ARG A 24 17.04 -17.81 -2.72
CA ARG A 24 17.44 -18.56 -3.94
C ARG A 24 16.36 -19.52 -4.47
N ASP A 25 15.55 -20.08 -3.58
CA ASP A 25 14.49 -21.04 -3.94
C ASP A 25 13.17 -20.36 -4.37
N SER A 26 13.16 -19.04 -4.58
CA SER A 26 11.95 -18.23 -4.87
C SER A 26 10.85 -18.36 -3.80
N MET A 27 11.25 -18.71 -2.58
CA MET A 27 10.39 -18.90 -1.42
C MET A 27 10.85 -18.04 -0.25
N VAL A 28 9.86 -17.60 0.53
CA VAL A 28 10.06 -16.87 1.78
C VAL A 28 9.41 -17.63 2.91
N TRP A 29 10.23 -17.89 3.92
CA TRP A 29 9.83 -18.48 5.19
C TRP A 29 9.70 -17.36 6.22
N GLY A 30 8.49 -17.12 6.72
CA GLY A 30 8.24 -16.04 7.67
C GLY A 30 6.80 -15.55 7.66
N LYS A 31 6.55 -14.50 8.45
CA LYS A 31 5.23 -13.86 8.60
C LYS A 31 4.95 -12.77 7.57
N SER A 32 5.95 -12.32 6.82
CA SER A 32 5.83 -11.21 5.88
C SER A 32 6.73 -11.39 4.65
N LEU A 33 6.25 -10.94 3.51
CA LEU A 33 6.99 -10.87 2.25
C LEU A 33 7.38 -9.41 2.00
N ARG A 34 8.66 -9.14 1.77
CA ARG A 34 9.13 -7.79 1.41
C ARG A 34 9.16 -7.63 -0.10
N ILE A 35 8.54 -6.55 -0.56
CA ILE A 35 8.43 -6.22 -1.98
C ILE A 35 8.82 -4.76 -2.15
N ARG A 36 9.72 -4.48 -3.07
CA ARG A 36 10.06 -3.12 -3.49
C ARG A 36 9.20 -2.76 -4.70
N VAL A 37 8.38 -1.73 -4.56
CA VAL A 37 7.46 -1.25 -5.61
C VAL A 37 7.69 0.23 -5.89
N LYS A 38 7.59 0.63 -7.16
CA LYS A 38 7.41 2.03 -7.56
C LYS A 38 5.91 2.35 -7.52
N ILE A 39 5.54 3.31 -6.68
CA ILE A 39 4.16 3.75 -6.48
C ILE A 39 4.02 5.24 -6.83
N ASN A 40 2.80 5.67 -7.15
CA ASN A 40 2.50 7.08 -7.33
C ASN A 40 2.28 7.73 -5.95
N VAL A 41 3.19 8.62 -5.56
CA VAL A 41 3.19 9.30 -4.25
C VAL A 41 2.07 10.33 -4.09
N LEU A 42 1.46 10.76 -5.21
CA LEU A 42 0.31 11.66 -5.22
C LEU A 42 -0.98 10.94 -4.83
N LYS A 43 -0.96 9.60 -4.75
CA LYS A 43 -2.10 8.79 -4.32
C LYS A 43 -1.93 8.34 -2.86
N PRO A 44 -3.03 8.16 -2.12
CA PRO A 44 -2.96 7.62 -0.77
C PRO A 44 -2.29 6.24 -0.75
N LEU A 45 -1.49 5.99 0.28
CA LEU A 45 -0.89 4.67 0.47
C LEU A 45 -1.95 3.63 0.85
N MET A 46 -1.97 2.51 0.13
CA MET A 46 -2.87 1.40 0.41
C MET A 46 -2.48 0.71 1.74
N ARG A 47 -3.42 0.60 2.67
CA ARG A 47 -3.16 -0.05 3.98
C ARG A 47 -3.32 -1.57 3.94
N GLY A 48 -4.00 -2.07 2.93
CA GLY A 48 -4.21 -3.49 2.71
C GLY A 48 -5.11 -3.73 1.51
N MET A 49 -5.33 -5.00 1.20
CA MET A 49 -6.27 -5.42 0.16
C MET A 49 -6.87 -6.78 0.46
N GLN A 50 -8.08 -6.99 -0.06
CA GLN A 50 -8.74 -8.29 -0.04
C GLN A 50 -8.29 -9.10 -1.27
N LEU A 51 -7.86 -10.34 -1.03
CA LEU A 51 -7.48 -11.29 -2.06
C LEU A 51 -8.45 -12.45 -2.08
N GLY A 52 -8.99 -12.78 -3.26
CA GLY A 52 -9.73 -14.01 -3.47
C GLY A 52 -8.79 -15.22 -3.51
N VAL A 53 -9.20 -16.31 -2.89
CA VAL A 53 -8.53 -17.62 -2.90
C VAL A 53 -9.42 -18.61 -3.67
N GLU A 54 -8.84 -19.67 -4.25
CA GLU A 54 -9.54 -20.59 -5.19
C GLU A 54 -10.85 -21.19 -4.63
N ASN A 55 -11.00 -21.28 -3.31
CA ASN A 55 -12.19 -21.82 -2.65
C ASN A 55 -13.34 -20.80 -2.47
N GLY A 56 -13.24 -19.62 -3.08
CA GLY A 56 -14.21 -18.52 -2.89
C GLY A 56 -14.02 -17.75 -1.58
N GLU A 57 -13.09 -18.18 -0.74
CA GLU A 57 -12.69 -17.45 0.46
C GLU A 57 -11.91 -16.20 0.10
N CYS A 58 -11.91 -15.22 1.00
CA CYS A 58 -11.12 -14.01 0.86
C CYS A 58 -10.18 -13.85 2.05
N CYS A 59 -8.92 -13.52 1.78
CA CYS A 59 -7.97 -13.16 2.82
C CYS A 59 -7.66 -11.66 2.78
N TRP A 60 -7.56 -11.04 3.95
CA TRP A 60 -7.08 -9.68 4.07
C TRP A 60 -5.56 -9.66 4.15
N VAL A 61 -4.91 -8.94 3.24
CA VAL A 61 -3.47 -8.71 3.27
C VAL A 61 -3.21 -7.30 3.76
N SER A 62 -2.59 -7.18 4.92
CA SER A 62 -2.17 -5.89 5.48
C SER A 62 -0.81 -5.47 4.90
N PHE A 63 -0.70 -4.20 4.50
CA PHE A 63 0.54 -3.62 4.03
C PHE A 63 1.23 -2.83 5.14
N LYS A 64 2.52 -3.09 5.29
CA LYS A 64 3.42 -2.30 6.14
C LYS A 64 4.51 -1.74 5.24
N TYR A 65 4.77 -0.46 5.40
CA TYR A 65 5.76 0.24 4.61
C TYR A 65 7.00 0.52 5.48
N GLU A 66 8.16 0.31 4.90
CA GLU A 66 9.45 0.62 5.53
C GLU A 66 10.00 1.93 4.92
N ARG A 67 10.64 2.77 5.76
CA ARG A 67 11.33 4.01 5.33
C ARG A 67 10.42 5.04 4.62
N LEU A 68 9.15 5.14 5.03
CA LEU A 68 8.28 6.20 4.54
C LEU A 68 8.70 7.57 5.08
N PRO A 69 8.72 8.62 4.23
CA PRO A 69 8.64 10.01 4.69
C PRO A 69 7.36 10.27 5.49
N LYS A 70 7.19 11.50 6.01
CA LYS A 70 5.95 11.88 6.69
C LYS A 70 4.75 11.72 5.74
N ILE A 71 3.81 10.85 6.13
CA ILE A 71 2.49 10.76 5.52
C ILE A 71 1.58 11.80 6.16
N PHE A 72 0.73 12.43 5.36
CA PHE A 72 -0.27 13.35 5.90
C PHE A 72 -1.52 12.57 6.35
N TYR A 73 -1.92 12.76 7.61
CA TYR A 73 -2.95 11.92 8.24
C TYR A 73 -4.34 12.07 7.60
N TYR A 74 -4.66 13.25 7.06
CA TYR A 74 -5.97 13.56 6.51
C TYR A 74 -6.25 12.86 5.18
N CYS A 75 -5.26 12.79 4.29
CA CYS A 75 -5.42 12.25 2.93
C CYS A 75 -4.65 10.95 2.70
N GLY A 76 -3.68 10.60 3.55
CA GLY A 76 -2.85 9.41 3.39
C GLY A 76 -1.79 9.50 2.28
N CYS A 77 -1.64 10.66 1.62
CA CYS A 77 -0.58 10.89 0.63
C CYS A 77 0.73 11.31 1.30
N LEU A 78 1.82 11.15 0.56
CA LEU A 78 3.15 11.56 1.00
C LEU A 78 3.38 13.06 0.77
N ASP A 79 4.10 13.67 1.71
CA ASP A 79 4.86 14.92 1.54
C ASP A 79 4.11 16.13 0.95
N HIS A 80 3.17 16.67 1.73
CA HIS A 80 2.65 18.03 1.55
C HIS A 80 2.21 18.59 2.90
N VAL A 81 2.20 19.92 3.03
CA VAL A 81 1.70 20.59 4.24
C VAL A 81 0.17 20.64 4.21
N VAL A 82 -0.45 20.76 5.39
CA VAL A 82 -1.91 20.84 5.58
C VAL A 82 -2.58 21.80 4.58
N ARG A 83 -1.92 22.94 4.31
CA ARG A 83 -2.41 24.03 3.46
C ARG A 83 -2.46 23.69 1.99
N ASP A 84 -1.66 22.72 1.55
CA ASP A 84 -1.53 22.31 0.15
C ASP A 84 -2.24 20.97 -0.12
N CYS A 85 -2.97 20.45 0.88
CA CYS A 85 -3.73 19.21 0.73
C CYS A 85 -5.01 19.49 -0.08
N GLU A 86 -5.01 19.17 -1.37
CA GLU A 86 -6.18 19.30 -2.25
C GLU A 86 -7.42 18.62 -1.65
N ASN A 87 -7.25 17.44 -1.04
CA ASN A 87 -8.34 16.73 -0.38
C ASN A 87 -8.94 17.51 0.81
N LYS A 88 -8.15 18.32 1.52
CA LYS A 88 -8.64 19.14 2.64
C LYS A 88 -9.31 20.41 2.12
N ILE A 89 -8.73 21.04 1.10
CA ILE A 89 -9.31 22.21 0.45
C ILE A 89 -10.67 21.88 -0.15
N ASN A 90 -10.76 20.76 -0.89
CA ASN A 90 -12.01 20.32 -1.50
C ASN A 90 -13.07 19.99 -0.44
N ASP A 91 -12.70 19.28 0.62
CA ASP A 91 -13.62 18.99 1.72
C ASP A 91 -14.08 20.25 2.44
N GLU A 92 -13.21 21.27 2.62
CA GLU A 92 -13.59 22.57 3.20
C GLU A 92 -14.59 23.32 2.31
N VAL A 93 -14.38 23.32 0.99
CA VAL A 93 -15.30 23.93 0.00
C VAL A 93 -16.66 23.21 -0.01
N GLU A 94 -16.67 21.88 0.09
CA GLU A 94 -17.86 21.04 0.08
C GLU A 94 -18.53 20.91 1.47
N GLY A 95 -17.94 21.49 2.52
CA GLY A 95 -18.44 21.39 3.90
C GLY A 95 -18.38 19.99 4.50
N ILE A 96 -17.48 19.13 4.01
CA ILE A 96 -17.29 17.75 4.48
C ILE A 96 -16.36 17.75 5.70
N MET A 97 -16.85 17.28 6.85
CA MET A 97 -16.02 17.04 8.03
C MET A 97 -15.62 15.57 8.12
N ARG A 98 -14.35 15.26 7.87
CA ARG A 98 -13.77 13.95 8.16
C ARG A 98 -13.42 13.89 9.66
N GLN A 99 -14.07 12.97 10.38
CA GLN A 99 -13.74 12.71 11.78
C GLN A 99 -12.36 12.04 11.87
N GLU A 100 -11.55 12.47 12.85
CA GLU A 100 -10.27 11.85 13.22
C GLU A 100 -10.47 10.50 13.92
#